data_AF-U7KYZ4-F1
#
_entry.id   AF-U7KYZ4-F1
#
_cell.length_a   1.000
_cell.length_b   1.000
_cell.length_c   1.000
_cell.angle_alpha   90.00
_cell.angle_beta   90.00
_cell.angle_gamma   90.00
#
_symmetry.space_group_name_H-M   'P 1'
#
loop_
_entity.id
_entity.type
_entity.pdbx_description
1 polymer ?
#
loop_
_entity_poly.entity_id
_entity_poly.type
_entity_poly.pdbx_seq_one_letter_code
_entity_poly.pdbx_strand_id
1 'polypeptide(L)'
;MTDAHDKDPHRPLEPGQEWRIGGQDRQMSEEEQLEQLVSYIDAHYETPDFRPPWAGGGSPEADQYCALLPDRITHAAMMVLGTGVNHALPGTAFTDGITVEPAEVGAIFRPSEPTGRWAVSLHSGGWWRGDGKALEMQWRPEVAAAAQLSGTTIIDVDYPLAPEHTVKDMVAAVNRAIDYAREQGASHVTTWGYSSGGALAALAPADTLLLTFPDFGALANLPEEYRVGYELPTQFPETFVQTATEDEIADRVHIPQAKERDYVSTHRVSTPAVARQRVQDAAEFLRGELTQ
;
A
#
# COMPACT_ATOMS: atom_id res chain seq x y z
N MET A 1 41.80 21.83 -36.45
CA MET A 1 41.79 20.52 -37.14
C MET A 1 40.90 19.61 -36.33
N THR A 2 39.77 19.27 -36.91
CA THR A 2 38.71 18.44 -36.36
C THR A 2 39.14 16.98 -36.44
N ASP A 3 39.43 16.35 -35.30
CA ASP A 3 39.63 14.90 -35.25
C ASP A 3 38.27 14.21 -35.30
N ALA A 4 37.88 13.87 -36.54
CA ALA A 4 36.86 12.88 -36.83
C ALA A 4 37.43 11.48 -36.52
N HIS A 5 37.50 11.14 -35.23
CA HIS A 5 37.79 9.77 -34.80
C HIS A 5 36.55 9.17 -34.15
N ASP A 6 35.55 8.89 -34.98
CA ASP A 6 34.61 7.82 -34.69
C ASP A 6 33.90 7.36 -35.97
N LYS A 7 33.46 6.09 -35.99
CA LYS A 7 32.68 5.36 -37.03
C LYS A 7 33.45 4.37 -37.90
N ASP A 8 34.15 3.42 -37.27
CA ASP A 8 34.17 2.06 -37.82
C ASP A 8 33.28 1.16 -36.94
N PRO A 9 32.03 0.86 -37.36
CA PRO A 9 31.13 -0.03 -36.62
C PRO A 9 31.58 -1.50 -36.62
N HIS A 10 32.68 -1.83 -37.29
CA HIS A 10 33.25 -3.17 -37.40
C HIS A 10 34.61 -3.32 -36.70
N ARG A 11 35.02 -2.33 -35.88
CA ARG A 11 36.27 -2.43 -35.12
C ARG A 11 36.25 -3.69 -34.23
N PRO A 12 37.26 -4.57 -34.32
CA PRO A 12 37.38 -5.70 -33.41
C PRO A 12 37.56 -5.20 -31.96
N LEU A 13 37.14 -6.03 -31.01
CA LEU A 13 37.32 -5.74 -29.59
C LEU A 13 38.80 -5.63 -29.23
N GLU A 14 39.12 -4.70 -28.34
CA GLU A 14 40.46 -4.62 -27.77
C GLU A 14 40.79 -5.88 -26.95
N PRO A 15 42.06 -6.28 -26.84
CA PRO A 15 42.46 -7.41 -26.01
C PRO A 15 42.02 -7.23 -24.55
N GLY A 16 41.17 -8.14 -24.05
CA GLY A 16 40.56 -8.07 -22.71
C GLY A 16 39.17 -7.43 -22.66
N GLN A 17 38.67 -6.93 -23.79
CA GLN A 17 37.33 -6.39 -23.92
C GLN A 17 36.36 -7.50 -24.32
N GLU A 18 35.44 -7.85 -23.43
CA GLU A 18 34.36 -8.80 -23.75
C GLU A 18 33.20 -8.07 -24.42
N TRP A 19 32.85 -8.52 -25.63
CA TRP A 19 31.62 -8.11 -26.29
C TRP A 19 30.50 -9.03 -25.86
N ARG A 20 29.44 -8.41 -25.37
CA ARG A 20 28.27 -9.10 -24.83
C ARG A 20 27.04 -8.63 -25.60
N ILE A 21 26.38 -9.55 -26.28
CA ILE A 21 25.04 -9.33 -26.83
C ILE A 21 24.02 -9.85 -25.81
N GLY A 22 23.01 -9.05 -25.49
CA GLY A 22 21.92 -9.42 -24.59
C GLY A 22 22.11 -8.94 -23.15
N GLY A 23 21.04 -9.04 -22.35
CA GLY A 23 21.08 -8.77 -20.91
C GLY A 23 22.11 -9.67 -20.24
N GLN A 24 22.90 -9.11 -19.32
CA GLN A 24 23.81 -9.92 -18.50
C GLN A 24 22.99 -10.94 -17.71
N ASP A 25 23.56 -12.11 -17.43
CA ASP A 25 23.02 -13.10 -16.47
C ASP A 25 23.23 -12.59 -15.03
N ARG A 26 22.96 -11.30 -14.82
CA ARG A 26 22.99 -10.60 -13.55
C ARG A 26 21.54 -10.34 -13.19
N GLN A 27 21.02 -11.09 -12.23
CA GLN A 27 19.77 -10.73 -11.59
C GLN A 27 19.99 -9.46 -10.77
N MET A 28 19.18 -8.44 -11.03
CA MET A 28 19.15 -7.22 -10.23
C MET A 28 18.67 -7.57 -8.82
N SER A 29 19.31 -7.01 -7.78
CA SER A 29 18.76 -7.11 -6.42
C SER A 29 17.39 -6.42 -6.34
N GLU A 30 16.61 -6.67 -5.28
CA GLU A 30 15.33 -5.99 -5.13
C GLU A 30 15.48 -4.47 -5.08
N GLU A 31 16.57 -3.97 -4.46
CA GLU A 31 16.90 -2.55 -4.37
C GLU A 31 17.23 -1.97 -5.75
N GLU A 32 18.03 -2.69 -6.55
CA GLU A 32 18.34 -2.28 -7.92
C GLU A 32 17.09 -2.26 -8.80
N GLN A 33 16.15 -3.21 -8.60
CA GLN A 33 14.88 -3.23 -9.32
C GLN A 33 13.99 -2.05 -8.91
N LEU A 34 13.91 -1.74 -7.61
CA LEU A 34 13.18 -0.59 -7.10
C LEU A 34 13.75 0.72 -7.65
N GLU A 35 15.07 0.88 -7.63
CA GLU A 35 15.75 2.08 -8.16
C GLU A 35 15.41 2.32 -9.63
N GLN A 36 15.47 1.28 -10.48
CA GLN A 36 15.08 1.40 -11.89
C GLN A 36 13.60 1.78 -12.05
N LEU A 37 12.72 1.17 -11.25
CA LEU A 37 11.29 1.40 -11.33
C LEU A 37 10.93 2.84 -10.95
N VAL A 38 11.45 3.32 -9.81
CA VAL A 38 11.25 4.69 -9.33
C VAL A 38 11.84 5.69 -10.31
N SER A 39 13.08 5.46 -10.78
CA SER A 39 13.73 6.33 -11.77
C SER A 39 12.90 6.46 -13.06
N TYR A 40 12.31 5.35 -13.54
CA TYR A 40 11.43 5.40 -14.70
C TYR A 40 10.15 6.18 -14.43
N ILE A 41 9.50 5.95 -13.28
CA ILE A 41 8.25 6.62 -12.92
C ILE A 41 8.48 8.14 -12.80
N ASP A 42 9.50 8.56 -12.08
CA ASP A 42 9.83 9.97 -11.87
C ASP A 42 10.19 10.70 -13.17
N ALA A 43 10.83 9.99 -14.11
CA ALA A 43 11.20 10.57 -15.40
C ALA A 43 10.01 10.75 -16.36
N HIS A 44 8.90 10.03 -16.17
CA HIS A 44 7.79 9.97 -17.14
C HIS A 44 6.43 10.40 -16.59
N TYR A 45 6.25 10.47 -15.28
CA TYR A 45 4.99 10.85 -14.65
C TYR A 45 5.23 11.99 -13.66
N GLU A 46 4.60 13.14 -13.91
CA GLU A 46 4.70 14.30 -13.02
C GLU A 46 4.00 14.01 -11.68
N THR A 47 4.74 14.17 -10.59
CA THR A 47 4.23 13.99 -9.23
C THR A 47 3.42 15.23 -8.81
N PRO A 48 2.12 15.09 -8.50
CA PRO A 48 1.30 16.22 -8.05
C PRO A 48 1.65 16.63 -6.62
N ASP A 49 1.10 17.77 -6.19
CA ASP A 49 1.23 18.22 -4.80
C ASP A 49 0.38 17.36 -3.85
N PHE A 50 1.05 16.59 -2.99
CA PHE A 50 0.39 15.74 -1.99
C PHE A 50 0.14 16.43 -0.64
N ARG A 51 0.47 17.72 -0.50
CA ARG A 51 0.21 18.44 0.76
C ARG A 51 -1.30 18.58 0.99
N PRO A 52 -1.78 18.51 2.25
CA PRO A 52 -3.18 18.71 2.56
C PRO A 52 -3.64 20.17 2.34
N PRO A 53 -4.96 20.42 2.24
CA PRO A 53 -5.51 21.77 2.09
C PRO A 53 -5.03 22.75 3.16
N TRP A 54 -4.92 22.32 4.42
CA TRP A 54 -4.45 23.15 5.53
C TRP A 54 -2.94 23.42 5.54
N ALA A 55 -2.17 22.74 4.69
CA ALA A 55 -0.74 23.02 4.46
C ALA A 55 -0.48 23.74 3.12
N GLY A 56 -1.54 24.28 2.50
CA GLY A 56 -1.47 24.99 1.22
C GLY A 56 -1.34 24.07 0.00
N GLY A 57 -1.76 22.81 0.13
CA GLY A 57 -1.94 21.88 -0.99
C GLY A 57 -3.42 21.63 -1.28
N GLY A 58 -3.83 20.36 -1.44
CA GLY A 58 -5.20 19.97 -1.80
C GLY A 58 -5.41 19.77 -3.30
N SER A 59 -4.38 19.32 -4.02
CA SER A 59 -4.48 19.07 -5.47
C SER A 59 -5.41 17.88 -5.75
N PRO A 60 -6.45 18.06 -6.61
CA PRO A 60 -7.31 16.96 -7.04
C PRO A 60 -6.56 15.92 -7.90
N GLU A 61 -5.43 16.29 -8.49
CA GLU A 61 -4.58 15.40 -9.27
C GLU A 61 -3.88 14.34 -8.41
N ALA A 62 -3.78 14.54 -7.09
CA ALA A 62 -3.17 13.58 -6.16
C ALA A 62 -3.87 12.20 -6.19
N ASP A 63 -5.20 12.18 -6.14
CA ASP A 63 -5.95 10.92 -6.20
C ASP A 63 -5.98 10.33 -7.60
N GLN A 64 -5.99 11.16 -8.64
CA GLN A 64 -5.84 10.66 -10.00
C GLN A 64 -4.46 10.00 -10.20
N TYR A 65 -3.40 10.57 -9.63
CA TYR A 65 -2.06 9.97 -9.69
C TYR A 65 -2.03 8.61 -8.98
N CYS A 66 -2.60 8.53 -7.77
CA CYS A 66 -2.70 7.29 -6.99
C CYS A 66 -3.52 6.22 -7.72
N ALA A 67 -4.67 6.59 -8.29
CA ALA A 67 -5.53 5.69 -9.05
C ALA A 67 -4.83 5.05 -10.26
N LEU A 68 -3.94 5.79 -10.93
CA LEU A 68 -3.19 5.31 -12.09
C LEU A 68 -1.88 4.60 -11.73
N LEU A 69 -1.46 4.68 -10.47
CA LEU A 69 -0.16 4.18 -10.04
C LEU A 69 0.01 2.66 -10.24
N PRO A 70 -0.99 1.79 -9.98
CA PRO A 70 -0.89 0.37 -10.27
C PRO A 70 -0.52 0.07 -11.74
N ASP A 71 -1.23 0.69 -12.69
CA ASP A 71 -0.96 0.53 -14.12
C ASP A 71 0.42 1.06 -14.51
N ARG A 72 0.82 2.21 -13.93
CA ARG A 72 2.14 2.81 -14.13
C ARG A 72 3.25 1.90 -13.61
N ILE A 73 3.07 1.29 -12.44
CA ILE A 73 4.02 0.33 -11.85
C ILE A 73 4.15 -0.89 -12.76
N THR A 74 3.04 -1.50 -13.18
CA THR A 74 3.08 -2.67 -14.07
C THR A 74 3.75 -2.33 -15.40
N HIS A 75 3.38 -1.20 -16.03
CA HIS A 75 3.97 -0.76 -17.29
C HIS A 75 5.48 -0.48 -17.14
N ALA A 76 5.87 0.30 -16.13
CA ALA A 76 7.28 0.62 -15.89
C ALA A 76 8.10 -0.64 -15.59
N ALA A 77 7.56 -1.56 -14.78
CA ALA A 77 8.20 -2.85 -14.49
C ALA A 77 8.42 -3.68 -15.76
N MET A 78 7.46 -3.71 -16.70
CA MET A 78 7.65 -4.36 -17.99
C MET A 78 8.79 -3.73 -18.81
N MET A 79 8.95 -2.41 -18.74
CA MET A 79 9.96 -1.66 -19.49
C MET A 79 11.37 -1.83 -18.93
N VAL A 80 11.53 -1.78 -17.60
CA VAL A 80 12.87 -1.75 -16.97
C VAL A 80 13.30 -3.06 -16.35
N LEU A 81 12.37 -3.94 -15.97
CA LEU A 81 12.68 -5.26 -15.41
C LEU A 81 12.51 -6.39 -16.44
N GLY A 82 12.02 -6.05 -17.64
CA GLY A 82 11.86 -6.96 -18.77
C GLY A 82 10.53 -7.71 -18.78
N THR A 83 10.05 -8.06 -19.97
CA THR A 83 8.72 -8.66 -20.18
C THR A 83 8.61 -10.13 -19.78
N GLY A 84 9.72 -10.80 -19.50
CA GLY A 84 9.76 -12.22 -19.11
C GLY A 84 9.46 -12.49 -17.63
N VAL A 85 9.31 -11.44 -16.81
CA VAL A 85 9.03 -11.53 -15.37
C VAL A 85 7.52 -11.42 -15.11
N ASN A 86 7.03 -12.02 -14.03
CA ASN A 86 5.64 -11.90 -13.62
C ASN A 86 5.35 -10.52 -12.99
N HIS A 87 4.66 -9.67 -13.75
CA HIS A 87 4.27 -8.31 -13.37
C HIS A 87 2.84 -8.18 -12.80
N ALA A 88 2.17 -9.29 -12.52
CA ALA A 88 0.84 -9.26 -11.93
C ALA A 88 0.86 -8.61 -10.55
N LEU A 89 0.07 -7.56 -10.36
CA LEU A 89 -0.16 -6.96 -9.04
C LEU A 89 -1.11 -7.84 -8.21
N PRO A 90 -1.13 -7.71 -6.88
CA PRO A 90 -1.96 -8.55 -6.01
C PRO A 90 -3.42 -8.66 -6.45
N GLY A 91 -4.02 -7.52 -6.82
CA GLY A 91 -5.40 -7.43 -7.30
C GLY A 91 -5.72 -8.18 -8.60
N THR A 92 -4.70 -8.60 -9.34
CA THR A 92 -4.83 -9.46 -10.53
C THR A 92 -4.37 -10.89 -10.28
N ALA A 93 -3.42 -11.09 -9.36
CA ALA A 93 -2.83 -12.39 -9.07
C ALA A 93 -3.71 -13.25 -8.15
N PHE A 94 -4.48 -12.63 -7.25
CA PHE A 94 -5.02 -13.31 -6.08
C PHE A 94 -6.52 -13.07 -5.83
N THR A 95 -7.26 -12.52 -6.80
CA THR A 95 -8.66 -12.13 -6.62
C THR A 95 -9.66 -13.12 -7.23
N ASP A 96 -9.19 -14.24 -7.78
CA ASP A 96 -10.07 -15.25 -8.37
C ASP A 96 -11.06 -15.80 -7.33
N GLY A 97 -12.35 -15.80 -7.67
CA GLY A 97 -13.44 -16.30 -6.82
C GLY A 97 -13.95 -15.34 -5.73
N ILE A 98 -13.33 -14.17 -5.54
CA ILE A 98 -13.81 -13.21 -4.53
C ILE A 98 -15.11 -12.52 -4.97
N THR A 99 -15.98 -12.25 -3.99
CA THR A 99 -17.19 -11.44 -4.22
C THR A 99 -17.10 -10.11 -3.47
N VAL A 100 -17.64 -9.06 -4.08
CA VAL A 100 -17.70 -7.72 -3.48
C VAL A 100 -19.15 -7.27 -3.48
N GLU A 101 -19.65 -6.87 -2.32
CA GLU A 101 -20.99 -6.29 -2.21
C GLU A 101 -20.95 -4.97 -1.42
N PRO A 102 -21.78 -3.99 -1.81
CA PRO A 102 -21.93 -2.77 -1.03
C PRO A 102 -22.76 -3.03 0.23
N ALA A 103 -22.36 -2.42 1.34
CA ALA A 103 -23.11 -2.38 2.59
C ALA A 103 -23.10 -0.95 3.18
N GLU A 104 -23.92 -0.72 4.21
CA GLU A 104 -24.00 0.60 4.87
C GLU A 104 -22.69 1.01 5.58
N VAL A 105 -21.81 0.03 5.85
CA VAL A 105 -20.50 0.22 6.51
C VAL A 105 -19.32 0.24 5.54
N GLY A 106 -19.56 0.13 4.24
CA GLY A 106 -18.52 0.08 3.21
C GLY A 106 -18.66 -1.09 2.25
N ALA A 107 -17.62 -1.36 1.46
CA ALA A 107 -17.58 -2.51 0.55
C ALA A 107 -17.13 -3.76 1.30
N ILE A 108 -17.88 -4.86 1.18
CA ILE A 108 -17.56 -6.12 1.84
C ILE A 108 -16.97 -7.09 0.81
N PHE A 109 -15.72 -7.46 1.03
CA PHE A 109 -14.95 -8.45 0.29
C PHE A 109 -15.10 -9.81 0.95
N ARG A 110 -15.84 -10.72 0.30
CA ARG A 110 -16.07 -12.08 0.79
C ARG A 110 -15.21 -13.09 0.01
N PRO A 111 -14.28 -13.78 0.69
CA PRO A 111 -13.49 -14.82 0.07
C PRO A 111 -14.34 -16.06 -0.23
N SER A 112 -13.86 -16.90 -1.15
CA SER A 112 -14.55 -18.14 -1.53
C SER A 112 -14.61 -19.17 -0.39
N GLU A 113 -13.64 -19.14 0.53
CA GLU A 113 -13.54 -20.03 1.68
C GLU A 113 -13.41 -19.21 2.99
N PRO A 114 -14.52 -18.67 3.54
CA PRO A 114 -14.47 -17.81 4.71
C PRO A 114 -14.16 -18.60 5.99
N THR A 115 -13.22 -18.06 6.79
CA THR A 115 -12.75 -18.65 8.06
C THR A 115 -13.58 -18.22 9.28
N GLY A 116 -14.50 -17.25 9.12
CA GLY A 116 -15.22 -16.59 10.21
C GLY A 116 -14.46 -15.43 10.86
N ARG A 117 -13.20 -15.20 10.47
CA ARG A 117 -12.44 -13.98 10.81
C ARG A 117 -12.87 -12.82 9.93
N TRP A 118 -12.83 -11.62 10.49
CA TRP A 118 -13.14 -10.38 9.81
C TRP A 118 -12.00 -9.37 9.93
N ALA A 119 -11.94 -8.44 8.97
CA ALA A 119 -11.11 -7.26 9.09
C ALA A 119 -11.84 -6.00 8.63
N VAL A 120 -11.37 -4.85 9.10
CA VAL A 120 -11.81 -3.53 8.68
C VAL A 120 -10.61 -2.82 8.05
N SER A 121 -10.62 -2.62 6.73
CA SER A 121 -9.55 -1.96 5.98
C SER A 121 -9.78 -0.47 5.83
N LEU A 122 -8.69 0.29 5.95
CA LEU A 122 -8.67 1.75 5.98
C LEU A 122 -7.60 2.26 5.02
N HIS A 123 -8.03 2.93 3.96
CA HIS A 123 -7.17 3.46 2.91
C HIS A 123 -6.26 4.60 3.40
N SER A 124 -5.19 4.86 2.64
CA SER A 124 -4.32 6.02 2.84
C SER A 124 -4.94 7.30 2.28
N GLY A 125 -4.30 8.44 2.55
CA GLY A 125 -4.73 9.72 1.97
C GLY A 125 -4.54 10.95 2.85
N GLY A 126 -3.77 10.85 3.93
CA GLY A 126 -3.60 11.96 4.88
C GLY A 126 -4.92 12.41 5.51
N TRP A 127 -5.95 11.56 5.44
CA TRP A 127 -7.34 11.82 5.84
C TRP A 127 -8.08 12.96 5.13
N TRP A 128 -7.57 13.43 3.99
CA TRP A 128 -8.25 14.43 3.16
C TRP A 128 -8.49 13.98 1.71
N ARG A 129 -7.98 12.81 1.33
CA ARG A 129 -8.10 12.22 0.00
C ARG A 129 -8.08 10.68 0.10
N GLY A 130 -8.02 10.01 -1.05
CA GLY A 130 -7.87 8.56 -1.16
C GLY A 130 -9.18 7.82 -1.37
N ASP A 131 -10.27 8.55 -1.60
CA ASP A 131 -11.60 8.03 -1.89
C ASP A 131 -11.79 7.78 -3.40
N GLY A 132 -13.03 7.43 -3.79
CA GLY A 132 -13.44 7.34 -5.19
C GLY A 132 -12.52 6.47 -6.04
N LYS A 133 -11.96 7.04 -7.11
CA LYS A 133 -11.11 6.30 -8.06
C LYS A 133 -9.81 5.79 -7.44
N ALA A 134 -9.20 6.54 -6.53
CA ALA A 134 -7.98 6.11 -5.87
C ALA A 134 -8.27 4.87 -5.01
N LEU A 135 -9.38 4.88 -4.27
CA LEU A 135 -9.82 3.75 -3.46
C LEU A 135 -10.05 2.49 -4.31
N GLU A 136 -10.80 2.62 -5.41
CA GLU A 136 -11.19 1.47 -6.26
C GLU A 136 -10.03 0.86 -7.03
N MET A 137 -9.08 1.67 -7.49
CA MET A 137 -8.01 1.20 -8.37
C MET A 137 -6.70 0.90 -7.62
N GLN A 138 -6.39 1.62 -6.54
CA GLN A 138 -5.14 1.45 -5.81
C GLN A 138 -5.30 0.49 -4.62
N TRP A 139 -6.30 0.72 -3.77
CA TRP A 139 -6.36 0.09 -2.45
C TRP A 139 -7.22 -1.18 -2.44
N ARG A 140 -8.46 -1.08 -2.91
CA ARG A 140 -9.41 -2.21 -2.91
C ARG A 140 -8.93 -3.47 -3.62
N PRO A 141 -8.13 -3.41 -4.70
CA PRO A 141 -7.58 -4.63 -5.30
C PRO A 141 -6.60 -5.37 -4.38
N GLU A 142 -5.85 -4.65 -3.52
CA GLU A 142 -5.02 -5.29 -2.50
C GLU A 142 -5.85 -5.87 -1.36
N VAL A 143 -6.90 -5.17 -0.94
CA VAL A 143 -7.85 -5.66 0.05
C VAL A 143 -8.52 -6.94 -0.42
N ALA A 144 -8.97 -6.98 -1.68
CA ALA A 144 -9.54 -8.16 -2.29
C ALA A 144 -8.56 -9.33 -2.31
N ALA A 145 -7.31 -9.08 -2.71
CA ALA A 145 -6.26 -10.09 -2.70
C ALA A 145 -5.99 -10.65 -1.30
N ALA A 146 -5.89 -9.79 -0.29
CA ALA A 146 -5.68 -10.19 1.10
C ALA A 146 -6.86 -10.99 1.65
N ALA A 147 -8.11 -10.56 1.37
CA ALA A 147 -9.32 -11.28 1.78
C ALA A 147 -9.33 -12.70 1.19
N GLN A 148 -9.13 -12.82 -0.13
CA GLN A 148 -9.15 -14.10 -0.82
C GLN A 148 -8.02 -15.03 -0.35
N LEU A 149 -6.80 -14.51 -0.21
CA LEU A 149 -5.66 -15.31 0.27
C LEU A 149 -5.80 -15.75 1.72
N SER A 150 -6.40 -14.94 2.60
CA SER A 150 -6.51 -15.26 4.03
C SER A 150 -7.75 -16.09 4.37
N GLY A 151 -8.81 -15.99 3.57
CA GLY A 151 -10.14 -16.45 3.97
C GLY A 151 -10.81 -15.54 5.00
N THR A 152 -10.28 -14.34 5.23
CA THR A 152 -10.89 -13.32 6.10
C THR A 152 -11.88 -12.48 5.29
N THR A 153 -13.08 -12.25 5.83
CA THR A 153 -14.03 -11.29 5.24
C THR A 153 -13.59 -9.88 5.58
N ILE A 154 -13.42 -9.00 4.60
CA ILE A 154 -12.89 -7.65 4.84
C ILE A 154 -13.93 -6.59 4.48
N ILE A 155 -14.19 -5.67 5.41
CA ILE A 155 -14.99 -4.46 5.17
C ILE A 155 -14.01 -3.32 4.86
N ASP A 156 -14.05 -2.79 3.65
CA ASP A 156 -13.33 -1.57 3.30
C ASP A 156 -14.19 -0.34 3.55
N VAL A 157 -13.76 0.48 4.50
CA VAL A 157 -14.51 1.66 4.94
C VAL A 157 -14.06 2.85 4.11
N ASP A 158 -14.97 3.36 3.29
CA ASP A 158 -14.85 4.68 2.66
C ASP A 158 -15.20 5.74 3.72
N TYR A 159 -14.24 6.00 4.61
CA TYR A 159 -14.47 6.79 5.82
C TYR A 159 -14.53 8.30 5.48
N PRO A 160 -15.31 9.09 6.24
CA PRO A 160 -15.44 10.52 5.97
C PRO A 160 -14.10 11.26 6.09
N LEU A 161 -13.83 12.22 5.20
CA LEU A 161 -12.55 12.92 5.08
C LEU A 161 -12.60 14.36 5.61
N ALA A 162 -11.45 14.85 6.06
CA ALA A 162 -11.23 16.26 6.39
C ALA A 162 -11.01 17.09 5.11
N PRO A 163 -11.38 18.38 5.09
CA PRO A 163 -11.85 19.20 6.21
C PRO A 163 -13.35 19.09 6.53
N GLU A 164 -14.14 18.39 5.72
CA GLU A 164 -15.59 18.28 5.91
C GLU A 164 -15.96 17.51 7.19
N HIS A 165 -15.07 16.64 7.64
CA HIS A 165 -15.25 15.78 8.80
C HIS A 165 -14.04 15.77 9.74
N THR A 166 -14.26 15.29 10.95
CA THR A 166 -13.26 15.21 12.01
C THR A 166 -12.78 13.77 12.24
N VAL A 167 -11.69 13.60 12.99
CA VAL A 167 -11.21 12.29 13.43
C VAL A 167 -12.29 11.54 14.22
N LYS A 168 -13.16 12.25 14.95
CA LYS A 168 -14.30 11.64 15.64
C LYS A 168 -15.26 10.95 14.67
N ASP A 169 -15.53 11.56 13.52
CA ASP A 169 -16.44 11.01 12.51
C ASP A 169 -15.81 9.80 11.81
N MET A 170 -14.51 9.87 11.53
CA MET A 170 -13.71 8.77 10.99
C MET A 170 -13.74 7.55 11.94
N VAL A 171 -13.38 7.75 13.21
CA VAL A 171 -13.40 6.69 14.24
C VAL A 171 -14.81 6.12 14.42
N ALA A 172 -15.85 6.96 14.38
CA ALA A 172 -17.22 6.48 14.43
C ALA A 172 -17.59 5.59 13.24
N ALA A 173 -17.09 5.87 12.03
CA ALA A 173 -17.29 5.00 10.87
C ALA A 173 -16.59 3.65 11.03
N VAL A 174 -15.33 3.64 11.52
CA VAL A 174 -14.59 2.41 11.79
C VAL A 174 -15.28 1.56 12.86
N ASN A 175 -15.73 2.16 13.96
CA ASN A 175 -16.43 1.45 15.02
C ASN A 175 -17.73 0.82 14.53
N ARG A 176 -18.51 1.51 13.66
CA ARG A 176 -19.70 0.92 13.04
C ARG A 176 -19.37 -0.31 12.19
N ALA A 177 -18.27 -0.30 11.45
CA ALA A 177 -17.84 -1.46 10.67
C ALA A 177 -17.41 -2.64 11.57
N ILE A 178 -16.74 -2.37 12.68
CA ILE A 178 -16.39 -3.38 13.68
C ILE A 178 -17.66 -3.98 14.31
N ASP A 179 -18.59 -3.15 14.74
CA ASP A 179 -19.87 -3.58 15.34
C ASP A 179 -20.66 -4.43 14.33
N TYR A 180 -20.75 -3.99 13.07
CA TYR A 180 -21.37 -4.76 11.99
C TYR A 180 -20.72 -6.14 11.83
N ALA A 181 -19.38 -6.22 11.78
CA ALA A 181 -18.69 -7.51 11.69
C ALA A 181 -19.04 -8.43 12.86
N ARG A 182 -19.11 -7.90 14.09
CA ARG A 182 -19.52 -8.66 15.28
C ARG A 182 -20.97 -9.13 15.22
N GLU A 183 -21.88 -8.30 14.74
CA GLU A 183 -23.28 -8.67 14.52
C GLU A 183 -23.44 -9.77 13.46
N GLN A 184 -22.56 -9.81 12.46
CA GLN A 184 -22.44 -10.91 11.48
C GLN A 184 -21.77 -12.18 12.05
N GLY A 185 -21.39 -12.18 13.33
CA GLY A 185 -20.81 -13.33 14.01
C GLY A 185 -19.29 -13.45 13.87
N ALA A 186 -18.57 -12.36 13.59
CA ALA A 186 -17.11 -12.37 13.52
C ALA A 186 -16.47 -12.92 14.81
N SER A 187 -15.71 -14.02 14.67
CA SER A 187 -14.96 -14.63 15.78
C SER A 187 -13.74 -13.79 16.18
N HIS A 188 -13.21 -13.03 15.24
CA HIS A 188 -12.02 -12.19 15.38
C HIS A 188 -12.15 -10.99 14.44
N VAL A 189 -11.76 -9.79 14.88
CA VAL A 189 -11.75 -8.57 14.06
C VAL A 189 -10.37 -7.92 14.09
N THR A 190 -9.75 -7.78 12.92
CA THR A 190 -8.51 -7.04 12.71
C THR A 190 -8.80 -5.65 12.13
N THR A 191 -8.19 -4.59 12.66
CA THR A 191 -8.13 -3.32 11.92
C THR A 191 -6.88 -3.30 11.07
N TRP A 192 -7.02 -2.91 9.81
CA TRP A 192 -5.92 -2.83 8.85
C TRP A 192 -5.89 -1.45 8.21
N GLY A 193 -4.76 -0.77 8.28
CA GLY A 193 -4.62 0.54 7.66
C GLY A 193 -3.32 0.73 6.89
N TYR A 194 -3.40 1.48 5.80
CA TYR A 194 -2.24 1.93 5.02
C TYR A 194 -1.94 3.40 5.30
N SER A 195 -0.69 3.76 5.64
CA SER A 195 -0.26 5.16 5.86
C SER A 195 -1.11 5.84 6.93
N SER A 196 -1.73 6.98 6.63
CA SER A 196 -2.69 7.64 7.52
C SER A 196 -3.85 6.72 7.95
N GLY A 197 -4.28 5.79 7.10
CA GLY A 197 -5.24 4.75 7.46
C GLY A 197 -4.72 3.85 8.58
N GLY A 198 -3.41 3.64 8.69
CA GLY A 198 -2.76 2.93 9.78
C GLY A 198 -2.88 3.65 11.13
N ALA A 199 -2.74 4.98 11.13
CA ALA A 199 -3.02 5.78 12.31
C ALA A 199 -4.51 5.71 12.71
N LEU A 200 -5.43 5.70 11.74
CA LEU A 200 -6.86 5.52 12.03
C LEU A 200 -7.16 4.10 12.56
N ALA A 201 -6.53 3.07 11.99
CA ALA A 201 -6.65 1.67 12.43
C ALA A 201 -6.22 1.49 13.90
N ALA A 202 -5.18 2.22 14.31
CA ALA A 202 -4.66 2.23 15.66
C ALA A 202 -5.61 2.89 16.69
N LEU A 203 -6.53 3.77 16.25
CA LEU A 203 -7.49 4.43 17.14
C LEU A 203 -8.72 3.57 17.47
N ALA A 204 -8.92 2.47 16.75
CA ALA A 204 -10.12 1.64 16.87
C ALA A 204 -9.88 0.39 17.76
N PRO A 205 -10.89 -0.06 18.52
CA PRO A 205 -10.75 -1.22 19.40
C PRO A 205 -10.90 -2.54 18.61
N ALA A 206 -9.78 -3.14 18.22
CA ALA A 206 -9.73 -4.41 17.49
C ALA A 206 -8.94 -5.49 18.26
N ASP A 207 -9.14 -6.76 17.88
CA ASP A 207 -8.42 -7.89 18.50
C ASP A 207 -6.95 -7.95 18.06
N THR A 208 -6.68 -7.55 16.81
CA THR A 208 -5.34 -7.42 16.24
C THR A 208 -5.26 -6.20 15.31
N LEU A 209 -4.04 -5.74 15.06
CA LEU A 209 -3.76 -4.55 14.25
C LEU A 209 -2.78 -4.89 13.13
N LEU A 210 -3.13 -4.57 11.89
CA LEU A 210 -2.26 -4.67 10.73
C LEU A 210 -1.93 -3.26 10.21
N LEU A 211 -0.66 -2.92 10.16
CA LEU A 211 -0.18 -1.61 9.73
C LEU A 211 0.68 -1.77 8.48
N THR A 212 0.19 -1.23 7.36
CA THR A 212 0.98 -1.11 6.13
C THR A 212 1.57 0.29 6.06
N PHE A 213 2.89 0.42 6.11
CA PHE A 213 3.62 1.70 6.01
C PHE A 213 2.96 2.82 6.83
N PRO A 214 2.69 2.63 8.14
CA PRO A 214 1.84 3.52 8.92
C PRO A 214 2.43 4.93 9.07
N ASP A 215 1.59 5.95 8.89
CA ASP A 215 1.95 7.34 9.16
C ASP A 215 1.24 7.82 10.43
N PHE A 216 1.89 7.61 11.58
CA PHE A 216 1.41 8.11 12.87
C PHE A 216 1.55 9.64 12.99
N GLY A 217 2.46 10.24 12.22
CA GLY A 217 2.64 11.68 12.13
C GLY A 217 1.44 12.40 11.53
N ALA A 218 0.67 11.73 10.67
CA ALA A 218 -0.58 12.25 10.11
C ALA A 218 -1.50 12.81 11.20
N LEU A 219 -1.69 12.10 12.32
CA LEU A 219 -2.54 12.57 13.43
C LEU A 219 -2.00 13.86 14.06
N ALA A 220 -0.70 13.91 14.33
CA ALA A 220 -0.06 15.03 14.98
C ALA A 220 -0.04 16.29 14.08
N ASN A 221 -0.01 16.09 12.77
CA ASN A 221 0.01 17.15 11.76
C ASN A 221 -1.39 17.70 11.41
N LEU A 222 -2.46 17.09 11.93
CA LEU A 222 -3.81 17.62 11.74
C LEU A 222 -4.05 18.88 12.58
N PRO A 223 -4.67 19.92 12.02
CA PRO A 223 -5.22 21.03 12.78
C PRO A 223 -6.16 20.56 13.90
N GLU A 224 -6.14 21.25 15.04
CA GLU A 224 -6.91 20.87 16.23
C GLU A 224 -8.41 20.74 15.96
N GLU A 225 -8.95 21.58 15.07
CA GLU A 225 -10.36 21.57 14.67
C GLU A 225 -10.80 20.26 14.00
N TYR A 226 -9.89 19.55 13.34
CA TYR A 226 -10.16 18.24 12.73
C TYR A 226 -9.73 17.09 13.65
N ARG A 227 -8.63 17.27 14.39
CA ARG A 227 -8.08 16.28 15.33
C ARG A 227 -8.99 16.06 16.54
N VAL A 228 -9.65 17.12 17.01
CA VAL A 228 -10.62 17.12 18.12
C VAL A 228 -10.14 16.37 19.37
N GLY A 229 -8.88 16.61 19.76
CA GLY A 229 -8.27 16.02 20.96
C GLY A 229 -7.90 14.54 20.87
N TYR A 230 -8.00 13.89 19.71
CA TYR A 230 -7.53 12.51 19.56
C TYR A 230 -6.01 12.41 19.67
N GLU A 231 -5.57 11.34 20.33
CA GLU A 231 -4.18 10.94 20.48
C GLU A 231 -4.08 9.43 20.22
N LEU A 232 -2.94 8.98 19.68
CA LEU A 232 -2.69 7.56 19.50
C LEU A 232 -2.58 6.85 20.86
N PRO A 233 -3.05 5.61 20.98
CA PRO A 233 -2.88 4.84 22.20
C PRO A 233 -1.39 4.51 22.42
N THR A 234 -1.03 4.25 23.67
CA THR A 234 0.32 3.80 24.05
C THR A 234 0.46 2.29 24.13
N GLN A 235 -0.67 1.58 24.01
CA GLN A 235 -0.75 0.13 24.00
C GLN A 235 -1.51 -0.31 22.77
N PHE A 236 -0.96 -1.31 22.08
CA PHE A 236 -1.53 -1.87 20.86
C PHE A 236 -1.85 -3.35 21.11
N PRO A 237 -2.87 -3.91 20.43
CA PRO A 237 -3.10 -5.35 20.43
C PRO A 237 -1.95 -6.09 19.71
N GLU A 238 -2.05 -7.41 19.54
CA GLU A 238 -1.08 -8.11 18.68
C GLU A 238 -1.06 -7.43 17.30
N THR A 239 0.13 -6.97 16.93
CA THR A 239 0.33 -6.07 15.79
C THR A 239 1.31 -6.66 14.80
N PHE A 240 1.02 -6.50 13.51
CA PHE A 240 1.98 -6.69 12.43
C PHE A 240 2.22 -5.36 11.71
N VAL A 241 3.48 -4.94 11.64
CA VAL A 241 3.93 -3.73 10.97
C VAL A 241 4.72 -4.10 9.72
N GLN A 242 4.26 -3.60 8.59
CA GLN A 242 4.97 -3.65 7.32
C GLN A 242 5.64 -2.29 7.11
N THR A 243 6.95 -2.29 6.89
CA THR A 243 7.76 -1.08 6.74
C THR A 243 8.38 -1.02 5.35
N ALA A 244 8.38 0.15 4.71
CA ALA A 244 9.09 0.39 3.46
C ALA A 244 10.55 0.78 3.77
N THR A 245 11.52 0.18 3.08
CA THR A 245 12.95 0.46 3.31
C THR A 245 13.37 1.85 2.90
N GLU A 246 12.67 2.46 1.94
CA GLU A 246 12.93 3.79 1.38
C GLU A 246 11.70 4.70 1.53
N ASP A 247 11.02 4.63 2.68
CA ASP A 247 9.84 5.46 2.96
C ASP A 247 10.20 6.96 3.03
N GLU A 248 9.67 7.73 2.08
CA GLU A 248 9.91 9.16 1.94
C GLU A 248 8.82 10.03 2.61
N ILE A 249 7.79 9.40 3.18
CA ILE A 249 6.58 10.07 3.69
C ILE A 249 6.44 9.92 5.19
N ALA A 250 6.60 8.69 5.70
CA ALA A 250 6.32 8.35 7.07
C ALA A 250 7.60 7.98 7.82
N ASP A 251 7.76 8.51 9.03
CA ASP A 251 8.79 8.03 9.95
C ASP A 251 8.51 6.58 10.34
N ARG A 252 9.57 5.79 10.50
CA ARG A 252 9.44 4.39 10.92
C ARG A 252 8.76 4.29 12.28
N VAL A 253 7.65 3.56 12.32
CA VAL A 253 6.89 3.28 13.54
C VAL A 253 7.44 2.01 14.19
N HIS A 254 7.78 2.11 15.48
CA HIS A 254 8.20 0.98 16.30
C HIS A 254 7.18 0.71 17.40
N ILE A 255 6.58 -0.48 17.36
CA ILE A 255 5.64 -0.95 18.37
C ILE A 255 6.29 -2.11 19.12
N PRO A 256 6.50 -2.00 20.45
CA PRO A 256 7.09 -3.09 21.22
C PRO A 256 6.32 -4.39 21.01
N GLN A 257 7.06 -5.48 20.73
CA GLN A 257 6.51 -6.83 20.53
C GLN A 257 5.66 -7.01 19.27
N ALA A 258 5.56 -6.01 18.39
CA ALA A 258 4.97 -6.21 17.08
C ALA A 258 5.81 -7.17 16.24
N LYS A 259 5.15 -7.95 15.39
CA LYS A 259 5.81 -8.58 14.25
C LYS A 259 6.16 -7.46 13.28
N GLU A 260 7.38 -7.42 12.76
CA GLU A 260 7.81 -6.41 11.79
C GLU A 260 8.42 -7.09 10.57
N ARG A 261 8.10 -6.60 9.37
CA ARG A 261 8.79 -6.98 8.13
C ARG A 261 9.10 -5.74 7.30
N ASP A 262 10.31 -5.72 6.75
CA ASP A 262 10.78 -4.66 5.86
C ASP A 262 10.60 -5.12 4.41
N TYR A 263 10.12 -4.21 3.57
CA TYR A 263 9.87 -4.44 2.15
C TYR A 263 10.64 -3.43 1.32
N VAL A 264 11.34 -3.91 0.30
CA VAL A 264 12.08 -3.05 -0.63
C VAL A 264 11.09 -2.25 -1.48
N SER A 265 10.80 -1.05 -0.98
CA SER A 265 9.72 -0.18 -1.45
C SER A 265 9.99 1.25 -1.00
N THR A 266 9.49 2.20 -1.77
CA THR A 266 9.17 3.55 -1.28
C THR A 266 7.80 3.52 -0.56
N HIS A 267 7.28 4.65 -0.11
CA HIS A 267 5.96 4.69 0.51
C HIS A 267 4.83 4.21 -0.42
N ARG A 268 4.98 4.39 -1.74
CA ARG A 268 3.91 4.11 -2.74
C ARG A 268 4.31 3.13 -3.83
N VAL A 269 5.61 2.96 -4.09
CA VAL A 269 6.12 2.19 -5.23
C VAL A 269 6.96 1.03 -4.72
N SER A 270 6.58 -0.17 -5.14
CA SER A 270 7.37 -1.40 -5.05
C SER A 270 7.28 -2.16 -6.37
N THR A 271 8.16 -3.13 -6.57
CA THR A 271 8.01 -4.05 -7.70
C THR A 271 6.75 -4.92 -7.52
N PRO A 272 6.15 -5.44 -8.62
CA PRO A 272 5.01 -6.35 -8.51
C PRO A 272 5.30 -7.59 -7.65
N ALA A 273 6.55 -8.07 -7.61
CA ALA A 273 6.95 -9.18 -6.77
C ALA A 273 6.89 -8.83 -5.27
N VAL A 274 7.45 -7.68 -4.88
CA VAL A 274 7.41 -7.20 -3.50
C VAL A 274 5.97 -6.87 -3.08
N ALA A 275 5.16 -6.28 -3.96
CA ALA A 275 3.74 -6.02 -3.69
C ALA A 275 2.98 -7.33 -3.40
N ARG A 276 3.24 -8.41 -4.17
CA ARG A 276 2.64 -9.73 -3.90
C ARG A 276 3.11 -10.30 -2.57
N GLN A 277 4.41 -10.25 -2.28
CA GLN A 277 4.95 -10.73 -1.00
C GLN A 277 4.31 -10.01 0.19
N ARG A 278 4.19 -8.68 0.13
CA ARG A 278 3.54 -7.88 1.17
C ARG A 278 2.10 -8.29 1.42
N VAL A 279 1.33 -8.51 0.36
CA VAL A 279 -0.09 -8.92 0.49
C VAL A 279 -0.21 -10.37 0.98
N GLN A 280 0.70 -11.25 0.60
CA GLN A 280 0.76 -12.63 1.14
C GLN A 280 1.03 -12.62 2.64
N ASP A 281 1.98 -11.82 3.11
CA ASP A 281 2.30 -11.69 4.54
C ASP A 281 1.13 -11.08 5.33
N ALA A 282 0.46 -10.08 4.75
CA ALA A 282 -0.77 -9.53 5.32
C ALA A 282 -1.84 -10.62 5.46
N ALA A 283 -2.01 -11.46 4.43
CA ALA A 283 -2.98 -12.56 4.46
C ALA A 283 -2.63 -13.63 5.50
N GLU A 284 -1.35 -13.99 5.65
CA GLU A 284 -0.88 -14.89 6.70
C GLU A 284 -1.19 -14.34 8.10
N PHE A 285 -1.01 -13.03 8.31
CA PHE A 285 -1.35 -12.38 9.57
C PHE A 285 -2.86 -12.39 9.82
N LEU A 286 -3.66 -12.02 8.82
CA LEU A 286 -5.13 -11.99 8.90
C LEU A 286 -5.71 -13.38 9.19
N ARG A 287 -5.05 -14.45 8.73
CA ARG A 287 -5.44 -15.84 9.04
C ARG A 287 -4.99 -16.29 10.43
N GLY A 288 -4.01 -15.61 11.03
CA GLY A 288 -3.39 -15.97 12.31
C GLY A 288 -2.23 -16.97 12.17
N GLU A 289 -1.61 -17.04 11.00
CA GLU A 289 -0.53 -17.99 10.66
C GLU A 289 0.85 -17.32 10.54
N LEU A 290 0.92 -15.98 10.57
CA LEU A 290 2.19 -15.27 10.46
C LEU A 290 3.15 -15.64 11.60
N THR A 291 4.23 -16.33 11.26
CA THR A 291 5.33 -16.66 12.17
C THR A 291 6.21 -15.44 12.43
N GLN A 292 6.83 -15.39 13.62
CA GLN A 292 7.86 -14.40 13.95
C GLN A 292 9.07 -14.54 13.02
#